data_AF-A0A401G872-F1
#
_entry.id   AF-A0A401G872-F1
#
_cell.length_a   1.000
_cell.length_b   1.000
_cell.length_c   1.000
_cell.angle_alpha   90.00
_cell.angle_beta   90.00
_cell.angle_gamma   90.00
#
_symmetry.space_group_name_H-M   'P 1'
#
loop_
_entity.id
_entity.type
_entity.pdbx_description
1 polymer ?
#
loop_
_entity_poly.entity_id
_entity_poly.type
_entity_poly.pdbx_seq_one_letter_code
_entity_poly.pdbx_strand_id
1 'polypeptide(L)'
;MAIESPPTDLLMASSFAAYVVTTAPSRNQDVLACSEAWDYLRDVLLLVLSHQFLGDEEPLALLVCPMVCQALSSLIYSAISATLQYILSSPWTMNLCAELQQLANASSSDDSTYTSVLRDRTLPFAEALLFHITDTLPSGICRTETMVRNSDKQSRTGSCLIACRIDSVPRLILVTIPSV
;
A
#
# COMPACT_ATOMS: atom_id res chain seq x y z
N MET A 1 -27.54 4.92 -1.95
CA MET A 1 -26.98 5.91 -2.88
C MET A 1 -25.49 5.61 -2.94
N ALA A 2 -25.07 4.81 -3.93
CA ALA A 2 -23.66 4.41 -4.06
C ALA A 2 -22.93 5.58 -4.71
N ILE A 3 -21.97 6.17 -4.00
CA ILE A 3 -21.04 7.13 -4.59
C ILE A 3 -20.13 6.27 -5.44
N GLU A 4 -20.29 6.34 -6.77
CA GLU A 4 -19.36 5.71 -7.71
C GLU A 4 -17.98 6.33 -7.46
N SER A 5 -17.13 5.59 -6.75
CA SER A 5 -15.70 5.87 -6.73
C SER A 5 -15.20 5.73 -8.16
N PRO A 6 -14.41 6.69 -8.68
CA PRO A 6 -13.83 6.54 -10.01
C PRO A 6 -13.06 5.21 -10.09
N PRO A 7 -13.05 4.58 -11.27
CA PRO A 7 -12.42 3.29 -11.46
C PRO A 7 -10.96 3.37 -11.01
N THR A 8 -10.58 2.47 -10.12
CA THR A 8 -9.23 2.36 -9.59
C THR A 8 -8.29 1.97 -10.73
N ASP A 9 -7.49 2.92 -11.23
CA ASP A 9 -6.56 2.68 -12.32
C ASP A 9 -5.37 1.82 -11.86
N LEU A 10 -5.33 0.57 -12.30
CA LEU A 10 -4.26 -0.38 -11.98
C LEU A 10 -2.88 0.10 -12.43
N LEU A 11 -2.78 0.87 -13.52
CA LEU A 11 -1.52 1.44 -13.98
C LEU A 11 -1.03 2.50 -12.98
N MET A 12 -1.94 3.34 -12.50
CA MET A 12 -1.63 4.31 -11.44
C MET A 12 -1.25 3.60 -10.15
N ALA A 13 -1.96 2.54 -9.76
CA ALA A 13 -1.63 1.75 -8.59
C ALA A 13 -0.24 1.10 -8.69
N SER A 14 0.11 0.55 -9.85
CA SER A 14 1.42 -0.08 -10.08
C SER A 14 2.58 0.93 -9.97
N SER A 15 2.45 2.07 -10.65
CA SER A 15 3.48 3.12 -10.64
C SER A 15 3.64 3.73 -9.26
N PHE A 16 2.54 3.92 -8.53
CA PHE A 16 2.57 4.41 -7.17
C PHE A 16 3.15 3.40 -6.18
N ALA A 17 2.79 2.11 -6.29
CA ALA A 17 3.38 1.06 -5.46
C ALA A 17 4.91 0.98 -5.66
N ALA A 18 5.38 1.02 -6.91
CA ALA A 18 6.81 1.09 -7.23
C ALA A 18 7.48 2.33 -6.62
N TYR A 19 6.84 3.49 -6.71
CA TYR A 19 7.33 4.71 -6.06
C TYR A 19 7.44 4.57 -4.54
N VAL A 20 6.43 4.00 -3.90
CA VAL A 20 6.43 3.78 -2.45
C VAL A 20 7.56 2.83 -2.05
N VAL A 21 7.71 1.68 -2.71
CA VAL A 21 8.78 0.71 -2.41
C VAL A 21 10.17 1.36 -2.54
N THR A 22 10.37 2.21 -3.54
CA THR A 22 11.68 2.85 -3.79
C THR A 22 11.99 4.02 -2.87
N THR A 23 10.98 4.72 -2.34
CA THR A 23 11.19 5.97 -1.59
C THR A 23 10.83 5.89 -0.09
N ALA A 24 9.99 4.93 0.30
CA ALA A 24 9.55 4.78 1.69
C ALA A 24 10.70 4.62 2.70
N PRO A 25 11.79 3.86 2.41
CA PRO A 25 12.88 3.66 3.37
C PRO A 25 13.71 4.92 3.68
N SER A 26 13.72 5.90 2.77
CA SER A 26 14.64 7.05 2.84
C SER A 26 13.96 8.37 3.17
N ARG A 27 12.63 8.39 3.30
CA ARG A 27 11.84 9.61 3.49
C ARG A 27 11.31 9.67 4.91
N ASN A 28 11.51 10.80 5.59
CA ASN A 28 10.69 11.16 6.74
C ASN A 28 9.26 11.34 6.23
N GLN A 29 8.43 10.31 6.41
CA GLN A 29 7.09 10.31 5.83
C GLN A 29 6.20 11.27 6.58
N ASP A 30 5.58 12.16 5.83
CA ASP A 30 4.47 12.96 6.32
C ASP A 30 3.33 12.00 6.72
N VAL A 31 2.76 12.21 7.92
CA VAL A 31 1.73 11.35 8.52
C VAL A 31 0.55 11.20 7.57
N LEU A 32 0.11 12.30 6.98
CA LEU A 32 -1.03 12.34 6.09
C LEU A 32 -0.75 11.61 4.78
N ALA A 33 0.44 11.84 4.20
CA ALA A 33 0.85 11.18 2.96
C ALA A 33 0.96 9.66 3.14
N CYS A 34 1.49 9.19 4.28
CA CYS A 34 1.57 7.77 4.58
C CYS A 34 0.19 7.13 4.78
N SER A 35 -0.73 7.80 5.49
CA SER A 35 -2.09 7.27 5.67
C SER A 35 -2.87 7.23 4.35
N GLU A 36 -2.76 8.27 3.51
CA GLU A 36 -3.43 8.29 2.21
C GLU A 36 -2.84 7.25 1.25
N ALA A 37 -1.51 7.06 1.26
CA ALA A 37 -0.86 6.02 0.49
C ALA A 37 -1.31 4.61 0.92
N TRP A 38 -1.42 4.39 2.23
CA TRP A 38 -1.92 3.15 2.80
C TRP A 38 -3.35 2.87 2.36
N ASP A 39 -4.25 3.84 2.54
CA ASP A 39 -5.67 3.68 2.20
C ASP A 39 -5.86 3.37 0.72
N TYR A 40 -5.20 4.13 -0.16
CA TYR A 40 -5.28 3.89 -1.60
C TYR A 40 -4.79 2.49 -2.01
N LEU A 41 -3.61 2.09 -1.54
CA LEU A 41 -3.02 0.79 -1.89
C LEU A 41 -3.79 -0.38 -1.27
N ARG A 42 -4.33 -0.22 -0.05
CA ARG A 42 -5.21 -1.21 0.59
C ARG A 42 -6.47 -1.39 -0.25
N ASP A 43 -7.11 -0.30 -0.68
CA ASP A 43 -8.35 -0.38 -1.43
C ASP A 43 -8.12 -1.05 -2.79
N VAL A 44 -7.01 -0.75 -3.48
CA VAL A 44 -6.59 -1.49 -4.68
C VAL A 44 -6.44 -2.97 -4.38
N LEU A 45 -5.72 -3.34 -3.32
CA LEU A 45 -5.45 -4.73 -2.98
C LEU A 45 -6.76 -5.50 -2.70
N LEU A 46 -7.69 -4.89 -1.97
CA LEU A 46 -9.00 -5.48 -1.71
C LEU A 46 -9.79 -5.72 -3.01
N LEU A 47 -9.77 -4.78 -3.96
CA LEU A 47 -10.43 -4.97 -5.26
C LEU A 47 -9.81 -6.12 -6.07
N VAL A 48 -8.50 -6.29 -6.01
CA VAL A 48 -7.81 -7.42 -6.65
C VAL A 48 -8.20 -8.75 -5.97
N LEU A 49 -8.18 -8.80 -4.63
CA LEU A 49 -8.54 -10.00 -3.86
C LEU A 49 -10.00 -10.41 -4.08
N SER A 50 -10.92 -9.44 -4.17
CA SER A 50 -12.34 -9.66 -4.47
C SER A 50 -12.66 -9.85 -5.96
N HIS A 51 -11.64 -10.04 -6.82
CA HIS A 51 -11.78 -10.29 -8.26
C HIS A 51 -12.68 -9.26 -8.97
N GLN A 52 -12.50 -7.97 -8.67
CA GLN A 52 -13.31 -6.90 -9.24
C GLN A 52 -12.79 -6.37 -10.59
N PHE A 53 -11.54 -6.71 -10.96
CA PHE A 53 -10.97 -6.41 -12.27
C PHE A 53 -11.23 -7.56 -13.22
N LEU A 54 -11.90 -7.29 -14.34
CA LEU A 54 -12.38 -8.29 -15.29
C LEU A 54 -11.83 -8.03 -16.71
N GLY A 55 -11.75 -9.07 -17.53
CA GLY A 55 -11.35 -8.94 -18.93
C GLY A 55 -9.90 -8.49 -19.07
N ASP A 56 -9.65 -7.38 -19.77
CA ASP A 56 -8.30 -6.92 -20.09
C ASP A 56 -7.51 -6.43 -18.86
N GLU A 57 -8.20 -6.09 -17.77
CA GLU A 57 -7.58 -5.61 -16.52
C GLU A 57 -7.13 -6.77 -15.61
N GLU A 58 -7.69 -7.96 -15.78
CA GLU A 58 -7.44 -9.13 -14.92
C GLU A 58 -5.95 -9.55 -14.89
N PRO A 59 -5.23 -9.66 -16.03
CA PRO A 59 -3.81 -9.98 -16.01
C PRO A 59 -2.96 -8.92 -15.32
N LEU A 60 -3.36 -7.65 -15.42
CA LEU A 60 -2.69 -6.54 -14.78
C LEU A 60 -2.93 -6.57 -13.27
N ALA A 61 -4.14 -6.86 -12.82
CA ALA A 61 -4.47 -7.04 -11.40
C ALA A 61 -3.59 -8.12 -10.75
N LEU A 62 -3.46 -9.28 -11.42
CA LEU A 62 -2.59 -10.39 -11.00
C LEU A 62 -1.09 -10.02 -10.97
N LEU A 63 -0.66 -9.07 -11.81
CA LEU A 63 0.73 -8.60 -11.85
C LEU A 63 1.03 -7.55 -10.78
N VAL A 64 0.05 -6.68 -10.49
CA VAL A 64 0.20 -5.54 -9.57
C VAL A 64 0.09 -5.97 -8.10
N CYS A 65 -0.68 -7.01 -7.81
CA CYS A 65 -0.95 -7.48 -6.44
C CYS A 65 0.31 -7.66 -5.57
N PRO A 66 1.36 -8.38 -6.01
CA PRO A 66 2.57 -8.57 -5.19
C PRO A 66 3.29 -7.25 -4.88
N MET A 67 3.31 -6.34 -5.85
CA MET A 67 3.94 -5.02 -5.71
C MET A 67 3.19 -4.14 -4.71
N VAL A 68 1.86 -4.21 -4.71
CA VAL A 68 1.01 -3.50 -3.74
C VAL A 68 1.24 -4.04 -2.33
N CYS A 69 1.31 -5.37 -2.14
CA CYS A 69 1.65 -5.98 -0.85
C CYS A 69 3.02 -5.51 -0.33
N GLN A 70 4.02 -5.42 -1.21
CA GLN A 70 5.35 -4.94 -0.87
C GLN A 70 5.36 -3.44 -0.51
N ALA A 71 4.60 -2.63 -1.23
CA ALA A 71 4.44 -1.20 -0.95
C ALA A 71 3.78 -0.97 0.42
N LEU A 72 2.70 -1.69 0.73
CA LEU A 72 2.04 -1.64 2.04
C LEU A 72 2.98 -2.07 3.17
N SER A 73 3.74 -3.14 2.98
CA SER A 73 4.78 -3.57 3.94
C SER A 73 5.83 -2.47 4.17
N SER A 74 6.25 -1.79 3.10
CA SER A 74 7.22 -0.70 3.16
C SER A 74 6.67 0.50 3.94
N LEU A 75 5.39 0.83 3.78
CA LEU A 75 4.71 1.87 4.55
C LEU A 75 4.66 1.53 6.04
N ILE A 76 4.26 0.31 6.42
CA ILE A 76 4.26 -0.11 7.83
C ILE A 76 5.66 -0.02 8.43
N TYR A 77 6.67 -0.49 7.70
CA TYR A 77 8.03 -0.50 8.22
C TYR A 77 8.58 0.91 8.52
N SER A 78 8.21 1.88 7.68
CA SER A 78 8.71 3.27 7.71
C SER A 78 7.78 4.26 8.44
N ALA A 79 6.55 3.86 8.75
CA ALA A 79 5.58 4.71 9.42
C ALA A 79 5.98 5.03 10.86
N ILE A 80 5.69 6.26 11.29
CA ILE A 80 5.81 6.67 12.69
C ILE A 80 4.67 6.09 13.54
N SER A 81 4.84 6.07 14.86
CA SER A 81 3.90 5.41 15.77
C SER A 81 2.46 5.92 15.67
N ALA A 82 2.24 7.24 15.48
CA ALA A 82 0.90 7.80 15.34
C ALA A 82 0.19 7.28 14.07
N THR A 83 0.88 7.24 12.93
CA THR A 83 0.33 6.72 11.68
C THR A 83 0.07 5.22 11.75
N LEU A 84 0.97 4.46 12.39
CA LEU A 84 0.78 3.03 12.61
C LEU A 84 -0.47 2.75 13.43
N GLN A 85 -0.71 3.49 14.52
CA GLN A 85 -1.94 3.34 15.30
C GLN A 85 -3.18 3.59 14.46
N TYR A 86 -3.18 4.64 13.64
CA TYR A 86 -4.27 4.92 12.72
C TYR A 86 -4.51 3.75 11.75
N ILE A 87 -3.45 3.27 11.10
CA ILE A 87 -3.52 2.15 10.15
C ILE A 87 -4.05 0.88 10.81
N LEU A 88 -3.50 0.49 11.95
CA LEU A 88 -3.79 -0.79 12.62
C LEU A 88 -5.14 -0.79 13.35
N SER A 89 -5.63 0.37 13.79
CA SER A 89 -6.97 0.49 14.40
C SER A 89 -8.11 0.52 13.38
N SER A 90 -7.79 0.65 12.08
CA SER A 90 -8.80 0.71 11.02
C SER A 90 -9.47 -0.66 10.81
N PRO A 91 -10.82 -0.72 10.84
CA PRO A 91 -11.56 -1.94 10.49
C PRO A 91 -11.23 -2.47 9.10
N TRP A 92 -10.87 -1.58 8.17
CA TRP A 92 -10.49 -1.94 6.80
C TRP A 92 -9.15 -2.67 6.74
N THR A 93 -8.23 -2.38 7.66
CA THR A 93 -6.98 -3.14 7.79
C THR A 93 -7.26 -4.55 8.31
N MET A 94 -8.21 -4.71 9.25
CA MET A 94 -8.64 -6.03 9.70
C MET A 94 -9.36 -6.81 8.59
N ASN A 95 -10.17 -6.13 7.78
CA ASN A 95 -10.79 -6.74 6.60
C ASN A 95 -9.72 -7.23 5.61
N LEU A 96 -8.70 -6.41 5.33
CA LEU A 96 -7.57 -6.81 4.49
C LEU A 96 -6.88 -8.07 5.05
N CYS A 97 -6.60 -8.11 6.35
CA CYS A 97 -6.01 -9.29 6.97
C CYS A 97 -6.87 -10.55 6.78
N ALA A 98 -8.19 -10.44 6.93
CA ALA A 98 -9.10 -11.56 6.72
C ALA A 98 -9.06 -12.08 5.28
N GLU A 99 -9.06 -11.18 4.28
CA GLU A 99 -8.96 -11.56 2.86
C GLU A 99 -7.62 -12.22 2.52
N LEU A 100 -6.50 -11.68 3.05
CA LEU A 100 -5.18 -12.27 2.86
C LEU A 100 -5.05 -13.65 3.53
N GLN A 101 -5.65 -13.82 4.71
CA GLN A 101 -5.70 -15.13 5.39
C GLN A 101 -6.57 -16.12 4.63
N GLN A 102 -7.68 -15.69 4.03
CA GLN A 102 -8.49 -16.54 3.16
C GLN A 102 -7.68 -16.99 1.95
N LEU A 103 -6.94 -16.08 1.29
CA LEU A 103 -6.06 -16.41 0.18
C LEU A 103 -5.01 -17.47 0.57
N ALA A 104 -4.41 -17.34 1.75
CA ALA A 104 -3.39 -18.24 2.27
C ALA A 104 -3.94 -19.63 2.67
N ASN A 105 -5.15 -19.66 3.24
CA ASN A 105 -5.77 -20.89 3.74
C ASN A 105 -6.64 -21.62 2.71
N ALA A 106 -6.94 -20.99 1.57
CA ALA A 106 -7.81 -21.57 0.57
C ALA A 106 -7.16 -22.83 -0.05
N SER A 107 -7.91 -23.94 0.02
CA SER A 107 -7.52 -25.23 -0.51
C SER A 107 -7.62 -25.26 -2.03
N SER A 108 -6.66 -25.92 -2.69
CA SER A 108 -6.58 -26.02 -4.16
C SER A 108 -7.79 -26.69 -4.84
N SER A 109 -8.71 -27.30 -4.10
CA SER A 109 -9.85 -28.04 -4.64
C SER A 109 -11.05 -27.20 -5.07
N ASP A 110 -11.17 -25.95 -4.60
CA ASP A 110 -12.34 -25.08 -4.86
C ASP A 110 -11.97 -23.76 -5.56
N ASP A 111 -10.76 -23.71 -6.10
CA ASP A 111 -10.11 -22.48 -6.53
C ASP A 111 -10.37 -22.18 -8.01
N SER A 112 -10.85 -20.97 -8.31
CA SER A 112 -10.93 -20.49 -9.69
C SER A 112 -9.53 -20.34 -10.31
N THR A 113 -9.42 -20.38 -11.64
CA THR A 113 -8.14 -20.14 -12.33
C THR A 113 -7.51 -18.81 -11.89
N TYR A 114 -8.31 -17.76 -11.73
CA TYR A 114 -7.86 -16.47 -11.21
C TYR A 114 -7.28 -16.60 -9.80
N THR A 115 -8.00 -17.20 -8.86
CA THR A 115 -7.58 -17.34 -7.46
C THR A 115 -6.29 -18.15 -7.33
N SER A 116 -6.15 -19.22 -8.13
CA SER A 116 -4.95 -20.05 -8.13
C SER A 116 -3.70 -19.26 -8.58
N VAL A 117 -3.80 -18.50 -9.68
CA VAL A 117 -2.71 -17.65 -10.17
C VAL A 117 -2.42 -16.50 -9.22
N LEU A 118 -3.46 -15.89 -8.64
CA LEU A 118 -3.32 -14.83 -7.65
C LEU A 118 -2.56 -15.33 -6.41
N ARG A 119 -2.92 -16.51 -5.90
CA ARG A 119 -2.25 -17.15 -4.76
C ARG A 119 -0.79 -17.42 -5.08
N ASP A 120 -0.52 -18.13 -6.18
CA ASP A 120 0.86 -18.52 -6.56
C ASP A 120 1.81 -17.32 -6.65
N ARG A 121 1.31 -16.18 -7.13
CA ARG A 121 2.11 -14.96 -7.27
C ARG A 121 2.23 -14.14 -6.00
N THR A 122 1.15 -14.08 -5.22
CA THR A 122 1.01 -13.09 -4.14
C THR A 122 1.33 -13.68 -2.77
N LEU A 123 1.21 -14.99 -2.59
CA LEU A 123 1.27 -15.64 -1.27
C LEU A 123 2.52 -15.24 -0.45
N PRO A 124 3.75 -15.25 -0.99
CA PRO A 124 4.93 -14.86 -0.20
C PRO A 124 4.86 -13.41 0.31
N PHE A 125 4.27 -12.52 -0.49
CA PHE A 125 4.13 -11.09 -0.17
C PHE A 125 2.96 -10.83 0.77
N ALA A 126 1.86 -11.59 0.61
CA ALA A 126 0.71 -11.57 1.49
C ALA A 126 1.07 -12.03 2.90
N GLU A 127 1.83 -13.13 3.01
CA GLU A 127 2.32 -13.64 4.29
C GLU A 127 3.27 -12.65 4.98
N ALA A 128 4.19 -12.05 4.23
CA ALA A 128 5.07 -11.01 4.75
C ALA A 128 4.27 -9.79 5.26
N LEU A 129 3.28 -9.32 4.50
CA LEU A 129 2.42 -8.22 4.91
C LEU A 129 1.60 -8.56 6.17
N LEU A 130 0.99 -9.75 6.21
CA LEU A 130 0.28 -10.25 7.38
C LEU A 130 1.19 -10.32 8.60
N PHE A 131 2.41 -10.83 8.44
CA PHE A 131 3.41 -10.86 9.50
C PHE A 131 3.72 -9.44 10.00
N HIS A 132 3.97 -8.47 9.12
CA HIS A 132 4.24 -7.09 9.53
C HIS A 132 3.08 -6.43 10.26
N ILE A 133 1.83 -6.65 9.82
CA ILE A 133 0.64 -6.11 10.51
C ILE A 133 0.49 -6.76 11.89
N THR A 134 0.62 -8.08 11.97
CA THR A 134 0.40 -8.84 13.20
C THR A 134 1.54 -8.72 14.21
N ASP A 135 2.78 -8.52 13.79
CA ASP A 135 3.93 -8.27 14.67
C ASP A 135 3.90 -6.85 15.27
N THR A 136 3.35 -5.89 14.53
CA THR A 136 3.22 -4.50 14.98
C THR A 136 2.02 -4.27 15.92
N LEU A 137 1.01 -5.16 15.90
CA LEU A 137 -0.16 -5.14 16.79
C LEU A 137 0.16 -5.37 18.30
N PRO A 138 0.94 -6.39 18.72
CA PRO A 138 1.29 -6.65 20.12
C PRO A 138 2.44 -5.78 20.64
N SER A 139 3.23 -5.22 19.73
CA SER A 139 4.31 -4.28 20.05
C SER A 139 3.73 -2.91 20.39
N GLY A 140 3.15 -2.77 21.57
CA GLY A 140 2.70 -1.49 22.11
C GLY A 140 3.80 -0.43 21.98
N ILE A 141 3.64 0.45 21.00
CA ILE A 141 4.08 1.85 20.95
C ILE A 141 5.34 2.11 21.78
N CYS A 142 6.49 1.66 21.28
CA CYS A 142 7.78 2.12 21.80
C CYS A 142 8.88 1.95 20.74
N ARG A 143 8.65 2.47 19.52
CA ARG A 143 9.77 2.92 18.70
C ARG A 143 10.10 4.31 19.19
N THR A 144 11.12 4.40 20.05
CA THR A 144 11.68 5.66 20.53
C THR A 144 11.92 6.58 19.34
N GLU A 145 11.15 7.67 19.29
CA GLU A 145 11.43 8.80 18.42
C GLU A 145 12.77 9.39 18.84
N THR A 146 13.87 8.93 18.23
CA THR A 146 15.05 9.77 18.14
C THR A 146 14.70 10.89 17.17
N MET A 147 14.18 11.99 17.72
CA MET A 147 14.18 13.29 17.07
C MET A 147 15.63 13.71 16.80
N VAL A 148 16.25 13.14 15.76
CA VAL A 148 17.43 13.72 15.14
C VAL A 148 16.93 14.92 14.36
N ARG A 149 16.87 16.05 15.06
CA ARG A 149 16.74 17.38 14.48
C ARG A 149 18.06 17.72 13.79
N ASN A 150 18.40 17.00 12.71
CA ASN A 150 19.48 17.44 11.85
C ASN A 150 18.98 18.65 11.07
N SER A 151 19.40 19.81 11.53
CA SER A 151 19.39 21.06 10.78
C SER A 151 20.50 21.00 9.72
N ASP A 152 20.46 19.97 8.87
CA ASP A 152 21.28 19.95 7.68
C ASP A 152 20.52 20.67 6.60
N LYS A 153 21.05 21.83 6.22
CA LYS A 153 20.71 22.54 4.98
C LYS A 153 21.14 21.66 3.80
N GLN A 154 20.45 20.54 3.59
CA GLN A 154 20.62 19.74 2.40
C GLN A 154 19.88 20.48 1.28
N SER A 155 20.64 20.98 0.31
CA SER A 155 20.11 21.46 -0.97
C SER A 155 19.16 20.37 -1.52
N ARG A 156 17.85 20.60 -1.42
CA ARG A 156 16.82 19.63 -1.80
C ARG A 156 16.64 19.65 -3.32
N THR A 157 17.61 19.09 -4.02
CA THR A 157 17.40 18.57 -5.37
C THR A 157 16.75 17.20 -5.24
N GLY A 158 15.50 17.08 -5.67
CA GLY A 158 14.78 15.81 -5.60
C GLY A 158 13.45 15.88 -6.33
N SER A 159 13.11 14.78 -7.00
CA SER A 159 11.78 14.57 -7.57
C SER A 159 10.95 13.80 -6.55
N CYS A 160 9.76 14.30 -6.22
CA CYS A 160 8.80 13.56 -5.41
C CYS A 160 7.51 13.34 -6.19
N LEU A 161 6.91 12.16 -6.03
CA LEU A 161 5.55 11.89 -6.50
C LEU A 161 4.59 12.22 -5.36
N ILE A 162 3.56 12.98 -5.69
CA ILE A 162 2.47 13.33 -4.79
C ILE A 162 1.22 12.64 -5.32
N ALA A 163 0.69 11.69 -4.56
CA ALA A 163 -0.66 11.22 -4.77
C ALA A 163 -1.61 12.27 -4.21
N CYS A 164 -2.59 12.70 -5.00
CA CYS A 164 -3.62 13.64 -4.57
C CYS A 164 -4.92 13.39 -5.31
N ARG A 165 -6.04 13.82 -4.75
CA ARG A 165 -7.33 13.83 -5.44
C ARG A 165 -7.61 15.22 -5.99
N ILE A 166 -7.75 15.33 -7.31
CA ILE A 166 -8.23 16.54 -7.99
C ILE A 166 -9.57 16.21 -8.61
N ASP A 167 -10.63 16.91 -8.20
CA ASP A 167 -12.01 16.66 -8.63
C ASP A 167 -12.48 15.22 -8.39
N SER A 168 -12.15 14.65 -7.23
CA SER A 168 -12.41 13.26 -6.84
C SER A 168 -11.65 12.20 -7.65
N VAL A 169 -10.85 12.59 -8.65
CA VAL A 169 -10.02 11.66 -9.43
C VAL A 169 -8.64 11.53 -8.78
N PRO A 170 -8.18 10.30 -8.48
CA PRO A 170 -6.82 10.08 -7.99
C PRO A 170 -5.83 10.50 -9.09
N ARG A 171 -4.79 11.27 -8.71
CA ARG A 171 -3.75 11.74 -9.61
C ARG A 171 -2.38 11.61 -8.94
N LEU A 172 -1.40 11.26 -9.76
CA LEU A 172 0.01 11.27 -9.39
C LEU A 172 0.69 12.49 -10.02
N ILE A 173 1.22 13.39 -9.19
CA ILE A 173 1.94 14.58 -9.65
C ILE A 173 3.43 14.39 -9.37
N LEU A 174 4.24 14.42 -10.42
CA LEU A 174 5.70 14.49 -10.29
C LEU A 174 6.10 15.94 -10.05
N VAL A 175 6.56 16.24 -8.84
CA VAL A 175 7.11 17.53 -8.49
C VAL A 175 8.63 17.40 -8.52
N THR A 176 9.26 18.13 -9.44
CA THR A 176 10.72 18.25 -9.52
C THR A 176 11.13 19.55 -8.83
N ILE A 177 11.99 19.47 -7.81
CA ILE A 177 12.58 20.66 -7.19
C ILE A 177 13.90 20.93 -7.91
N PRO A 178 13.99 21.98 -8.76
CA PRO A 178 15.20 22.28 -9.49
C PRO A 178 16.31 22.75 -8.55
N SER A 179 17.53 22.34 -8.87
CA SER A 179 18.76 22.82 -8.22
C SER A 179 18.91 24.32 -8.48
N VAL A 180 19.07 25.12 -7.41
CA VAL A 180 19.47 26.54 -7.52
C VAL A 180 20.99 26.62 -7.60
#